data_AF-A0A1F9VEV1-F1
#
_entry.id   AF-A0A1F9VEV1-F1
#
_cell.length_a   1.000
_cell.length_b   1.000
_cell.length_c   1.000
_cell.angle_alpha   90.00
_cell.angle_beta   90.00
_cell.angle_gamma   90.00
#
_symmetry.space_group_name_H-M   'P 1'
#
loop_
_entity.id
_entity.type
_entity.pdbx_description
1 polymer ?
#
loop_
_entity_poly.entity_id
_entity_poly.type
_entity_poly.pdbx_seq_one_letter_code
_entity_poly.pdbx_strand_id
1 'polypeptide(L)'
;MRGALPNASRFLRQVYSAQIGREGSMAGLSVAEVTGLIGAITGSIALIVSLKSYALARSVKTLALRLELEKAYNELDILLSGIDEHLAYVHKSHTHVFSAIGLNNSGAMVLFEQEFAKDRDRLRGLFGAQPKRESSFEGLVASELVMQIAGVHAFHLQVADLRGKYQKILDSDDERRKEIRAAFETKVT
;
A
#
# COMPACT_ATOMS: atom_id res chain seq x y z
N MET A 1 -12.45 -13.40 24.96
CA MET A 1 -13.12 -14.70 25.18
C MET A 1 -12.26 -15.82 24.59
N ARG A 2 -11.50 -16.55 25.43
CA ARG A 2 -10.68 -17.69 24.99
C ARG A 2 -11.55 -18.96 25.07
N GLY A 3 -11.99 -19.46 23.93
CA GLY A 3 -12.65 -20.77 23.86
C GLY A 3 -11.63 -21.87 24.16
N ALA A 4 -11.77 -22.54 25.30
CA ALA A 4 -10.98 -23.71 25.63
C ALA A 4 -11.29 -24.81 24.61
N LEU A 5 -10.32 -25.15 23.76
CA LEU A 5 -10.43 -26.30 22.86
C LEU A 5 -10.58 -27.57 23.72
N PRO A 6 -11.57 -28.44 23.45
CA PRO A 6 -11.70 -29.69 24.17
C PRO A 6 -10.43 -30.52 23.98
N ASN A 7 -9.89 -30.98 25.10
CA ASN A 7 -8.62 -31.68 25.22
C ASN A 7 -8.64 -32.94 24.33
N ALA A 8 -7.96 -32.89 23.17
CA ALA A 8 -7.98 -33.93 22.13
C ALA A 8 -7.64 -35.34 22.67
N SER A 9 -6.86 -35.40 23.76
CA SER A 9 -6.51 -36.62 24.46
C SER A 9 -7.73 -37.35 25.07
N ARG A 10 -8.76 -36.63 25.52
CA ARG A 10 -9.99 -37.23 26.06
C ARG A 10 -10.89 -37.79 24.97
N PHE A 11 -10.97 -37.09 23.82
CA PHE A 11 -11.75 -37.57 22.67
C PHE A 11 -11.14 -38.84 22.07
N LEU A 12 -9.81 -38.87 21.94
CA LEU A 12 -9.09 -40.06 21.46
C LEU A 12 -9.24 -41.24 22.42
N ARG A 13 -9.19 -41.03 23.75
CA ARG A 13 -9.46 -42.12 24.73
C ARG A 13 -10.88 -42.66 24.66
N GLN A 14 -11.87 -41.78 24.47
CA GLN A 14 -13.28 -42.19 24.43
C GLN A 14 -13.62 -42.96 23.14
N VAL A 15 -12.99 -42.62 22.01
CA VAL A 15 -13.11 -43.39 20.77
C VAL A 15 -12.37 -44.73 20.88
N TYR A 16 -11.16 -44.74 21.46
CA TYR A 16 -10.39 -45.98 21.61
C TYR A 16 -11.03 -46.98 22.59
N SER A 17 -11.63 -46.50 23.69
CA SER A 17 -12.33 -47.37 24.65
C SER A 17 -13.67 -47.90 24.13
N ALA A 18 -14.33 -47.17 23.22
CA ALA A 18 -15.51 -47.67 22.50
C ALA A 18 -15.16 -48.76 21.46
N GLN A 19 -13.92 -48.77 20.95
CA GLN A 19 -13.46 -49.74 19.96
C GLN A 19 -13.14 -51.11 20.58
N ILE A 20 -12.50 -51.15 21.76
CA ILE A 20 -12.09 -52.41 22.43
C ILE A 20 -13.25 -53.09 23.17
N GLY A 21 -14.28 -52.36 23.57
CA GLY A 21 -15.48 -52.93 24.22
C GLY A 21 -16.50 -53.60 23.29
N ARG A 22 -16.25 -53.63 21.96
CA ARG A 22 -17.20 -54.10 20.94
C ARG A 22 -16.77 -55.39 20.21
N GLU A 23 -15.78 -56.11 20.70
CA GLU A 23 -15.43 -57.43 20.14
C GLU A 23 -16.42 -58.55 20.51
N GLY A 24 -17.39 -58.29 21.41
CA GLY A 24 -18.41 -59.25 21.82
C GLY A 24 -19.75 -59.20 21.07
N SER A 25 -19.96 -58.27 20.13
CA SER A 25 -21.25 -58.13 19.43
C SER A 25 -21.08 -57.48 18.05
N MET A 26 -20.44 -58.19 17.13
CA MET A 26 -20.33 -57.82 15.71
C MET A 26 -20.80 -58.97 14.83
N ALA A 27 -22.02 -59.46 15.08
CA ALA A 27 -22.79 -60.22 14.09
C ALA A 27 -23.72 -59.24 13.36
N GLY A 28 -23.26 -58.64 12.26
CA GLY A 28 -24.17 -57.93 11.37
C GLY A 28 -23.60 -56.81 10.50
N LEU A 29 -22.37 -56.32 10.73
CA LEU A 29 -21.77 -55.28 9.88
C LEU A 29 -20.38 -55.71 9.41
N SER A 30 -20.20 -55.68 8.09
CA SER A 30 -18.94 -55.96 7.42
C SER A 30 -17.90 -54.87 7.74
N VAL A 31 -16.61 -55.24 7.72
CA VAL A 31 -15.50 -54.30 7.89
C VAL A 31 -15.58 -53.14 6.88
N ALA A 32 -16.15 -53.40 5.69
CA ALA A 32 -16.39 -52.40 4.67
C ALA A 32 -17.41 -51.32 5.10
N GLU A 33 -18.48 -51.70 5.80
CA GLU A 33 -19.51 -50.75 6.29
C GLU A 33 -18.99 -49.87 7.43
N VAL A 34 -18.21 -50.45 8.35
CA VAL A 34 -17.58 -49.69 9.44
C VAL A 34 -16.53 -48.71 8.91
N THR A 35 -15.71 -49.16 7.96
CA THR A 35 -14.71 -48.30 7.30
C THR A 35 -15.37 -47.20 6.48
N GLY A 36 -16.47 -47.50 5.78
CA GLY A 36 -17.26 -46.54 5.02
C GLY A 36 -17.87 -45.45 5.89
N LEU A 37 -18.43 -45.80 7.06
CA LEU A 37 -18.99 -44.84 8.01
C LEU A 37 -17.92 -43.90 8.59
N ILE A 38 -16.77 -44.46 8.99
CA ILE A 38 -15.64 -43.66 9.50
C ILE A 38 -15.15 -42.70 8.40
N GLY A 39 -15.01 -43.18 7.16
CA GLY A 39 -14.63 -42.36 6.02
C GLY A 39 -15.60 -41.21 5.74
N ALA A 40 -16.91 -41.45 5.82
CA ALA A 40 -17.94 -40.43 5.60
C ALA A 40 -17.90 -39.34 6.69
N ILE A 41 -17.69 -39.70 7.95
CA ILE A 41 -17.57 -38.75 9.07
C ILE A 41 -16.32 -37.90 8.91
N THR A 42 -15.17 -38.52 8.65
CA THR A 42 -13.90 -37.80 8.44
C THR A 42 -13.98 -36.88 7.22
N GLY A 43 -14.58 -37.33 6.12
CA GLY A 43 -14.78 -36.51 4.91
C GLY A 43 -15.64 -35.27 5.16
N SER A 44 -16.71 -35.41 5.95
CA SER A 44 -17.60 -34.30 6.30
C SER A 44 -16.90 -33.25 7.18
N ILE A 45 -16.11 -33.69 8.15
CA ILE A 45 -15.29 -32.78 9.00
C ILE A 45 -14.25 -32.06 8.14
N ALA A 46 -13.57 -32.77 7.25
CA ALA A 46 -12.58 -32.18 6.35
C ALA A 46 -13.20 -31.10 5.45
N LEU A 47 -14.42 -31.31 4.95
CA LEU A 47 -15.13 -30.35 4.12
C LEU A 47 -15.49 -29.07 4.90
N ILE A 48 -15.98 -29.19 6.15
CA ILE A 48 -16.28 -28.04 7.01
C ILE A 48 -15.00 -27.25 7.34
N VAL A 49 -13.92 -27.95 7.67
CA VAL A 49 -12.61 -27.31 7.94
C VAL A 49 -12.10 -26.59 6.69
N SER A 50 -12.19 -27.22 5.51
CA SER A 50 -11.80 -26.62 4.24
C SER A 50 -12.56 -25.33 3.94
N LEU A 51 -13.89 -25.35 4.13
CA LEU A 51 -14.73 -24.15 3.95
C LEU A 51 -14.36 -23.03 4.94
N LYS A 52 -14.10 -23.36 6.22
CA LYS A 52 -13.67 -22.37 7.22
C LYS A 52 -12.30 -21.79 6.89
N SER A 53 -11.34 -22.64 6.52
CA SER A 53 -10.00 -22.20 6.10
C SER A 53 -10.05 -21.30 4.87
N TYR A 54 -10.94 -21.59 3.92
CA TYR A 54 -11.17 -20.73 2.75
C TYR A 54 -11.75 -19.35 3.14
N ALA A 55 -12.72 -19.31 4.05
CA ALA A 55 -13.27 -18.06 4.57
C ALA A 55 -12.21 -17.24 5.32
N LEU A 56 -11.38 -17.88 6.15
CA LEU A 56 -10.28 -17.24 6.88
C LEU A 56 -9.21 -16.69 5.93
N ALA A 57 -8.84 -17.44 4.88
CA ALA A 57 -7.88 -16.98 3.89
C ALA A 57 -8.36 -15.72 3.16
N ARG A 58 -9.67 -15.65 2.84
CA ARG A 58 -10.28 -14.45 2.26
C ARG A 58 -10.25 -13.26 3.23
N SER A 59 -10.59 -13.46 4.51
CA SER A 59 -10.59 -12.38 5.50
C SER A 59 -9.19 -11.81 5.77
N VAL A 60 -8.16 -12.67 5.78
CA VAL A 60 -6.77 -12.24 5.94
C VAL A 60 -6.32 -11.41 4.73
N LYS A 61 -6.69 -11.83 3.50
CA LYS A 61 -6.36 -11.08 2.28
C LYS A 61 -7.02 -9.71 2.25
N THR A 62 -8.30 -9.60 2.61
CA THR A 62 -8.99 -8.31 2.67
C THR A 62 -8.39 -7.39 3.73
N LEU A 63 -8.00 -7.93 4.89
CA LEU A 63 -7.35 -7.14 5.94
C LEU A 63 -5.99 -6.61 5.48
N ALA A 64 -5.18 -7.43 4.82
CA ALA A 64 -3.90 -7.01 4.27
C ALA A 64 -4.06 -5.88 3.23
N LEU A 65 -5.02 -6.01 2.31
CA LEU A 65 -5.32 -4.98 1.32
C LEU A 65 -5.81 -3.66 1.96
N ARG A 66 -6.59 -3.73 3.04
CA ARG A 66 -6.98 -2.52 3.79
C ARG A 66 -5.79 -1.80 4.38
N LEU A 67 -4.89 -2.55 5.01
CA LEU A 67 -3.68 -1.97 5.59
C LEU A 67 -2.74 -1.39 4.53
N GLU A 68 -2.63 -2.05 3.37
CA GLU A 68 -1.89 -1.54 2.22
C GLU A 68 -2.50 -0.23 1.68
N LEU A 69 -3.83 -0.15 1.58
CA LEU A 69 -4.53 1.07 1.17
C LEU A 69 -4.30 2.22 2.17
N GLU A 70 -4.39 1.95 3.48
CA GLU A 70 -4.09 2.95 4.51
C GLU A 70 -2.65 3.45 4.42
N LYS A 71 -1.70 2.55 4.20
CA LYS A 71 -0.30 2.90 3.99
C LYS A 71 -0.13 3.80 2.77
N ALA A 72 -0.76 3.44 1.64
CA ALA A 72 -0.70 4.23 0.42
C ALA A 72 -1.27 5.64 0.61
N TYR A 73 -2.37 5.78 1.35
CA TYR A 73 -2.92 7.09 1.73
C TYR A 73 -1.95 7.88 2.61
N ASN A 74 -1.36 7.27 3.63
CA ASN A 74 -0.40 7.95 4.50
C ASN A 74 0.85 8.43 3.74
N GLU A 75 1.37 7.60 2.82
CA GLU A 75 2.49 7.99 1.95
C GLU A 75 2.10 9.15 1.03
N LEU A 76 0.89 9.13 0.49
CA LEU A 76 0.37 10.23 -0.32
C LEU A 76 0.21 11.51 0.51
N ASP A 77 -0.33 11.43 1.73
CA ASP A 77 -0.50 12.57 2.63
C ASP A 77 0.87 13.20 2.97
N ILE A 78 1.89 12.38 3.24
CA ILE A 78 3.27 12.86 3.47
C ILE A 78 3.84 13.53 2.22
N LEU A 79 3.60 12.97 1.04
CA LEU A 79 4.12 13.53 -0.22
C LEU A 79 3.44 14.86 -0.57
N LEU A 80 2.14 14.97 -0.33
CA LEU A 80 1.37 16.19 -0.53
C LEU A 80 1.68 17.24 0.52
N SER A 81 1.93 16.82 1.75
CA SER A 81 2.39 17.72 2.82
C SER A 81 3.78 18.25 2.48
N GLY A 82 3.88 19.55 2.20
CA GLY A 82 5.15 20.20 1.89
C GLY A 82 5.46 20.36 0.41
N ILE A 83 4.61 19.87 -0.51
CA ILE A 83 4.91 20.01 -1.95
C ILE A 83 4.80 21.47 -2.41
N ASP A 84 3.82 22.22 -1.93
CA ASP A 84 3.67 23.64 -2.27
C ASP A 84 4.86 24.47 -1.75
N GLU A 85 5.30 24.21 -0.52
CA GLU A 85 6.48 24.83 0.08
C GLU A 85 7.76 24.47 -0.68
N HIS A 86 7.90 23.20 -1.08
CA HIS A 86 9.03 22.74 -1.89
C HIS A 86 9.06 23.44 -3.26
N LEU A 87 7.94 23.51 -3.97
CA LEU A 87 7.85 24.19 -5.26
C LEU A 87 8.16 25.68 -5.14
N ALA A 88 7.64 26.35 -4.11
CA ALA A 88 7.94 27.75 -3.85
C ALA A 88 9.43 27.97 -3.55
N TYR A 89 10.07 27.05 -2.82
CA TYR A 89 11.49 27.09 -2.56
C TYR A 89 12.33 26.93 -3.83
N VAL A 90 12.01 25.94 -4.67
CA VAL A 90 12.71 25.70 -5.94
C VAL A 90 12.58 26.90 -6.86
N HIS A 91 11.38 27.47 -7.00
CA HIS A 91 11.12 28.68 -7.78
C HIS A 91 11.99 29.86 -7.34
N LYS A 92 12.05 30.11 -6.03
CA LYS A 92 12.89 31.16 -5.45
C LYS A 92 14.38 30.89 -5.68
N SER A 93 14.83 29.65 -5.50
CA SER A 93 16.22 29.23 -5.79
C SER A 93 16.59 29.54 -7.24
N HIS A 94 15.75 29.10 -8.17
CA HIS A 94 15.99 29.26 -9.60
C HIS A 94 16.07 30.72 -10.02
N THR A 95 15.13 31.53 -9.53
CA THR A 95 15.11 32.98 -9.74
C THR A 95 16.40 33.64 -9.25
N HIS A 96 16.87 33.27 -8.05
CA HIS A 96 18.13 33.82 -7.51
C HIS A 96 19.34 33.44 -8.37
N VAL A 97 19.43 32.18 -8.82
CA VAL A 97 20.53 31.71 -9.67
C VAL A 97 20.52 32.44 -11.01
N PHE A 98 19.35 32.55 -11.66
CA PHE A 98 19.20 33.25 -12.93
C PHE A 98 19.52 34.74 -12.80
N SER A 99 19.12 35.38 -11.70
CA SER A 99 19.52 36.75 -11.41
C SER A 99 21.03 36.91 -11.23
N ALA A 100 21.69 35.97 -10.55
CA ALA A 100 23.14 36.04 -10.32
C ALA A 100 23.96 35.94 -11.63
N ILE A 101 23.45 35.21 -12.62
CA ILE A 101 24.09 35.07 -13.94
C ILE A 101 23.57 36.07 -14.99
N GLY A 102 22.72 37.03 -14.59
CA GLY A 102 22.18 38.06 -15.50
C GLY A 102 21.11 37.58 -16.47
N LEU A 103 20.52 36.40 -16.24
CA LEU A 103 19.49 35.79 -17.10
C LEU A 103 18.06 35.95 -16.57
N ASN A 104 17.82 36.77 -15.55
CA ASN A 104 16.48 36.93 -14.97
C ASN A 104 15.42 37.46 -15.95
N ASN A 105 15.83 38.29 -16.92
CA ASN A 105 14.94 38.82 -17.96
C ASN A 105 15.07 38.06 -19.29
N SER A 106 15.60 36.84 -19.26
CA SER A 106 15.79 36.03 -20.46
C SER A 106 14.50 35.31 -20.87
N GLY A 107 14.41 34.92 -22.15
CA GLY A 107 13.32 34.05 -22.61
C GLY A 107 13.28 32.70 -21.89
N ALA A 108 14.43 32.20 -21.40
CA ALA A 108 14.49 30.97 -20.61
C ALA A 108 13.76 31.11 -19.27
N MET A 109 13.92 32.24 -18.59
CA MET A 109 13.19 32.52 -17.35
C MET A 109 11.69 32.63 -17.61
N VAL A 110 11.29 33.28 -18.70
CA VAL A 110 9.87 33.38 -19.09
C VAL A 110 9.26 32.00 -19.34
N LEU A 111 9.97 31.10 -20.04
CA LEU A 111 9.51 29.73 -20.26
C LEU A 111 9.40 28.94 -18.95
N PHE A 112 10.37 29.08 -18.05
CA PHE A 112 10.33 28.47 -16.73
C PHE A 112 9.12 28.94 -15.93
N GLU A 113 8.84 30.25 -15.88
CA GLU A 113 7.68 30.80 -15.16
C GLU A 113 6.35 30.27 -15.71
N GLN A 114 6.21 30.19 -17.03
CA GLN A 114 5.02 29.63 -17.67
C GLN A 114 4.83 28.16 -17.33
N GLU A 115 5.91 27.37 -17.37
CA GLU A 115 5.87 25.96 -17.04
C GLU A 115 5.58 25.75 -15.55
N PHE A 116 6.18 26.55 -14.67
CA PHE A 116 5.94 26.55 -13.23
C PHE A 116 4.49 26.87 -12.89
N ALA A 117 3.92 27.92 -13.51
CA ALA A 117 2.52 28.27 -13.33
C ALA A 117 1.58 27.14 -13.78
N LYS A 118 1.82 26.58 -14.96
CA LYS A 118 1.04 25.44 -15.50
C LYS A 118 1.10 24.22 -14.58
N ASP A 119 2.28 23.90 -14.07
CA ASP A 119 2.49 22.77 -13.17
C ASP A 119 1.86 22.98 -11.80
N ARG A 120 1.89 24.21 -11.27
CA ARG A 120 1.21 24.57 -10.04
C ARG A 120 -0.31 24.47 -10.19
N ASP A 121 -0.86 24.90 -11.31
CA ASP A 121 -2.28 24.74 -11.60
C ASP A 121 -2.66 23.27 -11.79
N ARG A 122 -1.79 22.47 -12.43
CA ARG A 122 -1.94 21.01 -12.50
C ARG A 122 -1.97 20.40 -11.09
N LEU A 123 -1.05 20.80 -10.22
CA LEU A 123 -0.99 20.31 -8.83
C LEU A 123 -2.26 20.68 -8.04
N ARG A 124 -2.77 21.91 -8.19
CA ARG A 124 -4.06 22.32 -7.62
C ARG A 124 -5.22 21.48 -8.14
N GLY A 125 -5.23 21.18 -9.44
CA GLY A 125 -6.18 20.26 -10.05
C GLY A 125 -6.10 18.85 -9.44
N LEU A 126 -4.89 18.36 -9.19
CA LEU A 126 -4.66 17.09 -8.50
C LEU A 126 -5.22 17.13 -7.07
N PHE A 127 -4.97 18.19 -6.29
CA PHE A 127 -5.56 18.33 -4.96
C PHE A 127 -7.10 18.25 -4.97
N GLY A 128 -7.75 18.85 -5.97
CA GLY A 128 -9.20 18.73 -6.16
C GLY A 128 -9.69 17.33 -6.55
N ALA A 129 -8.82 16.53 -7.17
CA ALA A 129 -9.08 15.15 -7.60
C ALA A 129 -8.51 14.10 -6.63
N GLN A 130 -8.06 14.50 -5.45
CA GLN A 130 -7.46 13.59 -4.47
C GLN A 130 -8.46 12.47 -4.11
N PRO A 131 -8.05 11.19 -4.16
CA PRO A 131 -8.89 10.09 -3.70
C PRO A 131 -9.33 10.33 -2.26
N LYS A 132 -10.63 10.17 -1.98
CA LYS A 132 -11.17 10.38 -0.64
C LYS A 132 -10.83 9.20 0.25
N ARG A 133 -10.16 9.47 1.36
CA ARG A 133 -9.93 8.50 2.42
C ARG A 133 -11.26 8.21 3.14
N GLU A 134 -11.75 6.99 3.03
CA GLU A 134 -12.86 6.53 3.87
C GLU A 134 -12.36 6.19 5.28
N SER A 135 -13.25 6.26 6.27
CA SER A 135 -12.89 6.11 7.68
C SER A 135 -12.61 4.67 8.12
N SER A 136 -13.08 3.64 7.37
CA SER A 136 -12.87 2.24 7.78
C SER A 136 -12.65 1.23 6.67
N PHE A 137 -13.01 1.53 5.40
CA PHE A 137 -12.93 0.61 4.26
C PHE A 137 -13.57 -0.79 4.53
N GLU A 138 -14.40 -0.90 5.59
CA GLU A 138 -14.88 -2.19 6.11
C GLU A 138 -15.92 -2.85 5.19
N GLY A 139 -16.58 -2.04 4.37
CA GLY A 139 -17.58 -2.49 3.38
C GLY A 139 -16.98 -2.93 2.03
N LEU A 140 -15.70 -2.65 1.78
CA LEU A 140 -15.10 -2.93 0.47
C LEU A 140 -14.69 -4.41 0.32
N VAL A 141 -14.99 -4.98 -0.85
CA VAL A 141 -14.48 -6.30 -1.24
C VAL A 141 -13.05 -6.20 -1.80
N ALA A 142 -12.35 -7.33 -1.86
CA ALA A 142 -10.94 -7.37 -2.26
C ALA A 142 -10.66 -6.71 -3.63
N SER A 143 -11.55 -6.87 -4.61
CA SER A 143 -11.39 -6.24 -5.93
C SER A 143 -11.50 -4.72 -5.87
N GLU A 144 -12.40 -4.18 -5.07
CA GLU A 144 -12.57 -2.73 -4.88
C GLU A 144 -11.37 -2.13 -4.15
N LEU A 145 -10.87 -2.82 -3.12
CA LEU A 145 -9.64 -2.41 -2.42
C LEU A 145 -8.46 -2.32 -3.39
N VAL A 146 -8.27 -3.30 -4.27
CA VAL A 146 -7.20 -3.28 -5.27
C VAL A 146 -7.35 -2.10 -6.24
N MET A 147 -8.58 -1.81 -6.69
CA MET A 147 -8.82 -0.63 -7.55
C MET A 147 -8.50 0.68 -6.84
N GLN A 148 -8.88 0.80 -5.57
CA GLN A 148 -8.57 1.99 -4.76
C GLN A 148 -7.06 2.14 -4.56
N ILE A 149 -6.35 1.06 -4.23
CA ILE A 149 -4.88 1.07 -4.09
C ILE A 149 -4.23 1.54 -5.40
N ALA A 150 -4.66 0.98 -6.54
CA ALA A 150 -4.14 1.36 -7.85
C ALA A 150 -4.41 2.85 -8.16
N GLY A 151 -5.59 3.37 -7.79
CA GLY A 151 -5.93 4.78 -7.93
C GLY A 151 -5.03 5.69 -7.10
N VAL A 152 -4.83 5.37 -5.82
CA VAL A 152 -3.93 6.11 -4.93
C VAL A 152 -2.49 6.07 -5.44
N HIS A 153 -2.00 4.91 -5.89
CA HIS A 153 -0.67 4.78 -6.49
C HIS A 153 -0.50 5.58 -7.78
N ALA A 154 -1.48 5.56 -8.68
CA ALA A 154 -1.44 6.36 -9.89
C ALA A 154 -1.38 7.86 -9.57
N PHE A 155 -2.08 8.30 -8.52
CA PHE A 155 -2.02 9.67 -8.04
C PHE A 155 -0.65 9.99 -7.43
N HIS A 156 -0.13 9.12 -6.58
CA HIS A 156 1.21 9.25 -5.99
C HIS A 156 2.30 9.39 -7.06
N LEU A 157 2.25 8.58 -8.14
CA LEU A 157 3.21 8.67 -9.24
C LEU A 157 3.18 10.03 -9.95
N GLN A 158 1.99 10.63 -10.14
CA GLN A 158 1.88 11.95 -10.76
C GLN A 158 2.49 13.06 -9.91
N VAL A 159 2.27 13.00 -8.58
CA VAL A 159 2.83 13.96 -7.65
C VAL A 159 4.34 13.77 -7.50
N ALA A 160 4.80 12.52 -7.47
CA ALA A 160 6.22 12.16 -7.39
C ALA A 160 6.99 12.58 -8.65
N ASP A 161 6.40 12.44 -9.83
CA ASP A 161 6.97 12.92 -11.10
C ASP A 161 7.21 14.43 -11.06
N LEU A 162 6.20 15.19 -10.60
CA LEU A 162 6.32 16.64 -10.45
C LEU A 162 7.43 17.01 -9.48
N ARG A 163 7.43 16.41 -8.28
CA ARG A 163 8.49 16.62 -7.28
C ARG A 163 9.87 16.28 -7.84
N GLY A 164 10.00 15.16 -8.55
CA GLY A 164 11.25 14.72 -9.16
C GLY A 164 11.76 15.69 -10.23
N LYS A 165 10.87 16.27 -11.04
CA LYS A 165 11.21 17.32 -12.00
C LYS A 165 11.83 18.54 -11.32
N TYR A 166 11.20 19.06 -10.27
CA TYR A 166 11.70 20.25 -9.57
C TYR A 166 12.93 19.98 -8.71
N GLN A 167 13.08 18.77 -8.18
CA GLN A 167 14.31 18.36 -7.51
C GLN A 167 15.51 18.45 -8.48
N LYS A 168 15.38 17.99 -9.72
CA LYS A 168 16.46 18.11 -10.72
C LYS A 168 16.84 19.55 -11.04
N ILE A 169 15.85 20.46 -11.05
CA ILE A 169 16.10 21.89 -11.24
C ILE A 169 16.90 22.44 -10.06
N LEU A 170 16.50 22.10 -8.84
CA LEU A 170 17.21 22.49 -7.63
C LEU A 170 18.65 21.98 -7.61
N ASP A 171 18.87 20.71 -7.97
CA ASP A 171 20.20 20.11 -8.05
C ASP A 171 21.06 20.86 -9.09
N SER A 172 20.49 21.20 -10.25
CA SER A 172 21.18 22.02 -11.27
C SER A 172 21.51 23.43 -10.77
N ASP A 173 20.64 24.03 -9.97
CA ASP A 173 20.87 25.34 -9.37
C ASP A 173 21.96 25.30 -8.29
N ASP A 174 22.05 24.21 -7.53
CA ASP A 174 23.12 23.98 -6.57
C ASP A 174 24.49 23.89 -7.26
N GLU A 175 24.59 23.18 -8.38
CA GLU A 175 25.83 23.13 -9.17
C GLU A 175 26.21 24.51 -9.72
N ARG A 176 25.26 25.24 -10.32
CA ARG A 176 25.50 26.62 -10.79
C ARG A 176 25.94 27.54 -9.66
N ARG A 177 25.37 27.39 -8.46
CA ARG A 177 25.80 28.18 -7.28
C ARG A 177 27.25 27.87 -6.88
N LYS A 178 27.76 26.66 -7.11
CA LYS A 178 29.17 26.33 -6.88
C LYS A 178 30.05 27.00 -7.93
N GLU A 179 29.66 26.96 -9.20
CA GLU A 179 30.39 27.60 -10.31
C GLU A 179 30.48 29.12 -10.13
N ILE A 180 29.38 29.78 -9.76
CA ILE A 180 29.35 31.23 -9.51
C ILE A 180 30.31 31.61 -8.37
N ARG A 181 30.35 30.82 -7.30
CA ARG A 181 31.27 31.03 -6.18
C ARG A 181 32.73 30.90 -6.61
N ALA A 182 33.07 29.84 -7.34
CA ALA A 182 34.43 29.65 -7.86
C ALA A 182 34.85 30.77 -8.84
N ALA A 183 33.93 31.22 -9.71
CA ALA A 183 34.18 32.32 -10.63
C ALA A 183 34.38 33.67 -9.91
N PHE A 184 33.81 33.84 -8.71
CA PHE A 184 34.02 35.02 -7.89
C PHE A 184 35.37 34.98 -7.17
N GLU A 185 35.72 33.84 -6.57
CA GLU A 185 37.01 33.64 -5.87
C GLU A 185 38.20 33.86 -6.81
N THR A 186 38.13 33.34 -8.04
CA THR A 186 39.18 33.51 -9.06
C THR A 186 39.35 34.95 -9.56
N LYS A 187 38.31 35.79 -9.47
CA LYS A 187 38.41 37.21 -9.86
C LYS A 187 38.97 38.10 -8.76
N VAL A 188 38.97 37.62 -7.52
CA VAL A 188 39.45 38.38 -6.34
C VAL A 188 40.96 38.17 -6.13
N THR A 189 41.52 37.07 -6.61
CA THR A 189 42.97 36.79 -6.68
C THR A 189 43.62 37.40 -7.91
#